data_AF-A0A815F0S4-F1
#
_entry.id   AF-A0A815F0S4-F1
#
_cell.length_a   1.000
_cell.length_b   1.000
_cell.length_c   1.000
_cell.angle_alpha   90.00
_cell.angle_beta   90.00
_cell.angle_gamma   90.00
#
_symmetry.space_group_name_H-M   'P 1'
#
loop_
_entity.id
_entity.type
_entity.pdbx_description
1 polymer ?
#
loop_
_entity_poly.entity_id
_entity_poly.type
_entity_poly.pdbx_seq_one_letter_code
_entity_poly.pdbx_strand_id
1 'polypeptide(L)'
;MNFILLVFFAEENIIVSYQAKEKKPPIILLSTLHNFPELLDDEKKLPTMIHDYNQTKFGVDIIDQCIGTYTVRRVTKRWPMMVFFNLIDIAAINAMTLWLCQNPDWHSRKNYIRRLFLEDLGKSLTNPHNERRSQQVRLTSKIQLALQSLGFELKPKITVNQVRINDPSKRRRRCYMCPTHPGRKSQQVCDICKNNVCRSHSSSFTSVICQLCEKNNSTA
;
A
#
# COMPACT_ATOMS: atom_id res chain seq x y z
N MET A 1 30.82 -42.57 -20.92
CA MET A 1 30.08 -41.37 -21.38
C MET A 1 31.06 -40.50 -22.14
N ASN A 2 30.80 -40.18 -23.40
CA ASN A 2 31.67 -39.27 -24.16
C ASN A 2 31.17 -37.85 -23.98
N PHE A 3 31.95 -37.03 -23.28
CA PHE A 3 31.82 -35.57 -23.31
C PHE A 3 32.84 -35.02 -24.31
N ILE A 4 32.57 -33.83 -24.84
CA ILE A 4 33.55 -33.11 -25.67
C ILE A 4 34.00 -31.88 -24.87
N LEU A 5 35.31 -31.71 -24.72
CA LEU A 5 35.92 -30.55 -24.09
C LEU A 5 36.96 -29.97 -25.05
N LEU A 6 36.78 -28.71 -25.42
CA LEU A 6 37.77 -27.90 -26.14
C LEU A 6 38.23 -26.77 -25.22
N VAL A 7 39.53 -26.50 -25.21
CA VAL A 7 40.15 -25.48 -24.37
C VAL A 7 40.97 -24.56 -25.27
N PHE A 8 40.76 -23.26 -25.13
CA PHE A 8 41.52 -22.23 -25.83
C PHE A 8 42.17 -21.31 -24.80
N PHE A 9 43.42 -20.96 -25.03
CA PHE A 9 44.17 -20.01 -24.21
C PHE A 9 44.40 -18.74 -25.03
N ALA A 10 44.11 -17.59 -24.41
CA ALA A 10 44.32 -16.27 -24.99
C ALA A 10 44.95 -15.37 -23.93
N GLU A 11 46.29 -15.28 -23.99
CA GLU A 11 47.10 -14.61 -22.96
C GLU A 11 46.83 -15.19 -21.55
N GLU A 12 46.33 -14.37 -20.63
CA GLU A 12 45.94 -14.77 -19.26
C GLU A 12 44.50 -15.29 -19.16
N ASN A 13 43.79 -15.42 -20.28
CA ASN A 13 42.41 -15.86 -20.31
C ASN A 13 42.28 -17.29 -20.84
N ILE A 14 41.28 -18.00 -20.34
CA ILE A 14 40.93 -19.33 -20.77
C ILE A 14 39.48 -19.38 -21.25
N ILE A 15 39.24 -20.05 -22.37
CA ILE A 15 37.91 -20.35 -22.87
C ILE A 15 37.73 -21.86 -22.88
N VAL A 16 36.63 -22.33 -22.27
CA VAL A 16 36.22 -23.73 -22.32
C VAL A 16 34.94 -23.85 -23.14
N SER A 17 34.92 -24.82 -24.05
CA SER A 17 33.71 -25.28 -24.74
C SER A 17 33.45 -26.71 -24.30
N TYR A 18 32.42 -26.91 -23.48
CA TYR A 18 32.08 -28.20 -22.88
C TYR A 18 30.71 -28.69 -23.35
N GLN A 19 30.66 -29.92 -23.81
CA GLN A 19 29.44 -30.57 -24.27
C GLN A 19 29.23 -31.88 -23.51
N ALA A 20 28.29 -31.86 -22.55
CA ALA A 20 27.93 -33.04 -21.76
C ALA A 20 27.16 -34.11 -22.54
N LYS A 21 26.45 -33.71 -23.61
CA LYS A 21 25.60 -34.58 -24.43
C LYS A 21 25.67 -34.17 -25.89
N GLU A 22 25.86 -35.12 -26.79
CA GLU A 22 26.04 -34.91 -28.24
C GLU A 22 24.90 -34.10 -28.90
N LYS A 23 23.65 -34.29 -28.45
CA LYS A 23 22.48 -33.57 -28.98
C LYS A 23 22.25 -32.18 -28.38
N LYS A 24 23.03 -31.77 -27.37
CA LYS A 24 22.91 -30.46 -26.74
C LYS A 24 24.02 -29.53 -27.23
N PRO A 25 23.76 -28.23 -27.43
CA PRO A 25 24.82 -27.29 -27.77
C PRO A 25 25.90 -27.26 -26.67
N PRO A 26 27.16 -26.99 -27.02
CA PRO A 26 28.21 -26.81 -26.04
C PRO A 26 27.95 -25.57 -25.19
N ILE A 27 28.37 -25.64 -23.93
CA ILE A 27 28.47 -24.51 -23.02
C ILE A 27 29.84 -23.88 -23.26
N ILE A 28 29.86 -22.61 -23.64
CA ILE A 28 31.09 -21.85 -23.85
C ILE A 28 31.21 -20.84 -22.70
N LEU A 29 32.32 -20.90 -21.97
CA LEU A 29 32.65 -19.94 -20.92
C LEU A 29 34.04 -19.38 -21.14
N LEU A 30 34.16 -18.06 -20.94
CA LEU A 30 35.42 -17.34 -20.82
C LEU A 30 35.67 -17.08 -19.33
N SER A 31 36.91 -17.28 -18.90
CA SER A 31 37.33 -16.99 -17.54
C SER A 31 38.67 -16.28 -17.53
N THR A 32 38.77 -15.29 -16.64
CA THR A 32 40.01 -14.59 -16.27
C THR A 32 40.52 -15.01 -14.87
N LEU A 33 39.79 -15.89 -14.17
CA LEU A 33 40.12 -16.37 -12.82
C LEU A 33 40.94 -17.67 -12.85
N HIS A 34 40.56 -18.56 -13.77
CA HIS A 34 41.16 -19.88 -13.94
C HIS A 34 42.34 -19.81 -14.91
N ASN A 35 43.44 -20.48 -14.57
CA ASN A 35 44.62 -20.59 -15.44
C ASN A 35 44.73 -21.97 -16.11
N PHE A 36 43.96 -22.95 -15.63
CA PHE A 36 44.02 -24.34 -16.08
C PHE A 36 42.60 -24.91 -16.29
N PRO A 37 42.42 -25.84 -17.26
CA PRO A 37 41.14 -26.49 -17.53
C PRO A 37 40.91 -27.66 -16.57
N GLU A 38 40.86 -27.36 -15.28
CA GLU A 38 40.61 -28.37 -14.26
C GLU A 38 39.20 -28.96 -14.40
N LEU A 39 39.10 -30.27 -14.14
CA LEU A 39 37.86 -31.02 -14.18
C LEU A 39 37.55 -31.54 -12.78
N LEU A 40 36.30 -31.46 -12.38
CA LEU A 40 35.83 -32.10 -11.16
C LEU A 40 35.93 -33.62 -11.30
N ASP A 41 36.20 -34.28 -10.17
CA ASP A 41 36.16 -35.74 -10.10
C ASP A 41 34.73 -36.26 -9.94
N ASP A 42 33.90 -35.98 -10.96
CA ASP A 42 32.54 -36.47 -11.07
C ASP A 42 32.34 -37.29 -12.34
N GLU A 43 31.20 -37.98 -12.45
CA GLU A 43 30.87 -38.80 -13.63
C GLU A 43 30.83 -38.00 -14.94
N LYS A 44 30.60 -36.69 -14.83
CA LYS A 44 30.43 -35.78 -15.97
C LYS A 44 31.74 -35.13 -16.41
N LYS A 45 32.80 -35.26 -15.61
CA LYS A 45 34.06 -34.52 -15.72
C LYS A 45 33.79 -33.04 -16.02
N LEU A 46 32.94 -32.44 -15.19
CA LEU A 46 32.52 -31.04 -15.36
C LEU A 46 33.73 -30.11 -15.17
N PRO A 47 34.01 -29.18 -16.10
CA PRO A 47 35.02 -28.15 -15.89
C PRO A 47 34.74 -27.34 -14.62
N THR A 48 35.76 -27.15 -13.78
CA THR A 48 35.69 -26.34 -12.56
C THR A 48 35.13 -24.95 -12.85
N MET A 49 35.52 -24.35 -13.98
CA MET A 49 34.98 -23.08 -14.45
C MET A 49 33.45 -23.06 -14.62
N ILE A 50 32.84 -24.14 -15.11
CA ILE A 50 31.39 -24.26 -15.24
C ILE A 50 30.74 -24.42 -13.87
N HIS A 51 31.37 -25.18 -12.98
CA HIS A 51 30.93 -25.33 -11.61
C HIS A 51 30.90 -23.97 -10.88
N ASP A 52 31.99 -23.21 -10.94
CA ASP A 52 32.12 -21.92 -10.24
C ASP A 52 31.18 -20.85 -10.80
N TYR A 53 31.00 -20.84 -12.13
CA TYR A 53 29.95 -20.05 -12.77
C TYR A 53 28.56 -20.42 -12.24
N ASN A 54 28.25 -21.72 -12.14
CA ASN A 54 26.97 -22.17 -11.63
C ASN A 54 26.76 -21.80 -10.14
N GLN A 55 27.81 -21.74 -9.32
CA GLN A 55 27.69 -21.31 -7.93
C GLN A 55 27.31 -19.83 -7.77
N THR A 56 27.64 -18.99 -8.76
CA THR A 56 27.55 -17.53 -8.65
C THR A 56 26.46 -16.91 -9.55
N LYS A 57 26.09 -17.57 -10.66
CA LYS A 57 25.15 -17.01 -11.66
C LYS A 57 23.75 -16.68 -11.14
N PHE A 58 23.32 -17.31 -10.04
CA PHE A 58 21.95 -17.19 -9.55
C PHE A 58 21.69 -15.92 -8.74
N GLY A 59 22.71 -15.10 -8.43
CA GLY A 59 22.56 -13.93 -7.56
C GLY A 59 21.45 -12.97 -8.01
N VAL A 60 21.39 -12.66 -9.30
CA VAL A 60 20.35 -11.79 -9.88
C VAL A 60 18.99 -12.47 -9.90
N ASP A 61 18.93 -13.74 -10.35
CA ASP A 61 17.68 -14.52 -10.43
C ASP A 61 17.00 -14.65 -9.05
N ILE A 62 17.79 -14.83 -7.98
CA ILE A 62 17.29 -14.91 -6.61
C ILE A 62 16.63 -13.59 -6.21
N ILE A 63 17.26 -12.45 -6.52
CA ILE A 63 16.71 -11.12 -6.25
C ILE A 63 15.42 -10.91 -7.06
N ASP A 64 15.41 -11.28 -8.34
CA ASP A 64 14.22 -11.15 -9.20
C ASP A 64 13.05 -12.01 -8.71
N GLN A 65 13.31 -13.26 -8.31
CA GLN A 65 12.30 -14.14 -7.70
C GLN A 65 11.76 -13.56 -6.39
N CYS A 66 12.67 -13.02 -5.57
CA CYS A 66 12.37 -12.32 -4.33
C CYS A 66 11.43 -11.13 -4.55
N ILE A 67 11.74 -10.27 -5.52
CA ILE A 67 10.91 -9.14 -5.92
C ILE A 67 9.55 -9.63 -6.42
N GLY A 68 9.51 -10.68 -7.25
CA GLY A 68 8.27 -11.24 -7.79
C GLY A 68 7.25 -11.66 -6.72
N THR A 69 7.71 -12.07 -5.53
CA THR A 69 6.84 -12.49 -4.43
C THR A 69 6.21 -11.32 -3.68
N TYR A 70 6.96 -10.22 -3.49
CA TYR A 70 6.51 -9.02 -2.79
C TYR A 70 6.96 -7.78 -3.56
N THR A 71 6.17 -7.40 -4.57
CA THR A 71 6.43 -6.23 -5.40
C THR A 71 5.42 -5.12 -5.14
N VAL A 72 5.89 -3.87 -5.19
CA VAL A 72 5.03 -2.68 -5.17
C VAL A 72 4.58 -2.24 -6.57
N ARG A 73 5.01 -2.94 -7.63
CA ARG A 73 4.64 -2.63 -9.02
C ARG A 73 3.13 -2.56 -9.18
N ARG A 74 2.68 -1.53 -9.91
CA ARG A 74 1.28 -1.33 -10.29
C ARG A 74 1.19 -1.18 -11.80
N VAL A 75 0.06 -1.60 -12.38
CA VAL A 75 -0.25 -1.34 -13.79
C VAL A 75 -0.26 0.17 -14.01
N THR A 76 0.59 0.64 -14.93
CA THR A 76 0.76 2.06 -15.23
C THR A 76 1.11 2.26 -16.70
N LYS A 77 0.66 3.37 -17.28
CA LYS A 77 1.03 3.79 -18.64
C LYS A 77 2.26 4.71 -18.67
N ARG A 78 2.86 5.00 -17.51
CA ARG A 78 3.98 5.93 -17.36
C ARG A 78 5.25 5.15 -17.03
N TRP A 79 6.15 4.98 -18.00
CA TRP A 79 7.39 4.22 -17.81
C TRP A 79 8.26 4.68 -16.62
N PRO A 80 8.33 5.98 -16.23
CA PRO A 80 9.13 6.37 -15.07
C PRO A 80 8.60 5.77 -13.76
N MET A 81 7.28 5.54 -13.67
CA MET A 81 6.68 4.88 -12.52
C MET A 81 7.13 3.43 -12.40
N MET A 82 7.37 2.74 -13.52
CA MET A 82 7.91 1.37 -13.48
C MET A 82 9.31 1.34 -12.89
N VAL A 83 10.17 2.29 -13.29
CA VAL A 83 11.51 2.44 -12.71
C VAL A 83 11.40 2.77 -11.22
N PHE A 84 10.52 3.68 -10.85
CA PHE A 84 10.32 4.05 -9.44
C PHE A 84 9.88 2.86 -8.58
N PHE A 85 8.94 2.02 -9.05
CA PHE A 85 8.54 0.82 -8.33
C PHE A 85 9.69 -0.19 -8.18
N ASN A 86 10.50 -0.37 -9.23
CA ASN A 86 11.69 -1.22 -9.16
C ASN A 86 12.69 -0.71 -8.11
N LEU A 87 12.91 0.60 -8.05
CA LEU A 87 13.80 1.20 -7.06
C LEU A 87 13.31 0.93 -5.64
N ILE A 88 11.99 1.02 -5.38
CA ILE A 88 11.43 0.69 -4.06
C ILE A 88 11.64 -0.79 -3.72
N ASP A 89 11.35 -1.69 -4.64
CA ASP A 89 11.50 -3.14 -4.42
C ASP A 89 12.96 -3.52 -4.11
N ILE A 90 13.92 -2.96 -4.87
CA ILE A 90 15.37 -3.17 -4.66
C ILE A 90 15.81 -2.54 -3.33
N ALA A 91 15.37 -1.32 -3.04
CA ALA A 91 15.74 -0.62 -1.80
C ALA A 91 15.26 -1.39 -0.56
N ALA A 92 14.04 -1.96 -0.59
CA ALA A 92 13.51 -2.74 0.51
C ALA A 92 14.30 -4.03 0.75
N ILE A 93 14.75 -4.72 -0.31
CA ILE A 93 15.63 -5.90 -0.19
C ILE A 93 16.96 -5.49 0.43
N ASN A 94 17.61 -4.45 -0.09
CA ASN A 94 18.90 -4.00 0.40
C ASN A 94 18.82 -3.56 1.87
N ALA A 95 17.77 -2.83 2.25
CA ALA A 95 17.53 -2.44 3.64
C ALA A 95 17.35 -3.66 4.55
N MET A 96 16.61 -4.69 4.11
CA MET A 96 16.47 -5.94 4.85
C MET A 96 17.79 -6.67 5.02
N THR A 97 18.59 -6.77 3.95
CA THR A 97 19.91 -7.40 3.99
C THR A 97 20.80 -6.71 5.03
N LEU A 98 20.89 -5.38 4.99
CA LEU A 98 21.66 -4.60 5.96
C LEU A 98 21.15 -4.80 7.40
N TRP A 99 19.82 -4.80 7.58
CA TRP A 99 19.21 -5.04 8.90
C TRP A 99 19.57 -6.41 9.47
N LEU A 100 19.46 -7.46 8.66
CA LEU A 100 19.77 -8.84 9.07
C LEU A 100 21.28 -9.05 9.28
N CYS A 101 22.14 -8.35 8.55
CA CYS A 101 23.58 -8.36 8.82
C CYS A 101 23.91 -7.79 10.21
N GLN A 102 23.18 -6.75 10.64
CA GLN A 102 23.37 -6.15 11.97
C GLN A 102 22.61 -6.91 13.07
N ASN A 103 21.51 -7.57 12.73
CA ASN A 103 20.60 -8.23 13.68
C ASN A 103 20.31 -9.67 13.23
N PRO A 104 21.30 -10.58 13.27
CA PRO A 104 21.18 -11.94 12.72
C PRO A 104 20.11 -12.79 13.42
N ASP A 105 19.84 -12.53 14.70
CA ASP A 105 18.84 -13.25 15.48
C ASP A 105 17.40 -12.74 15.29
N TRP A 106 17.21 -11.63 14.57
CA TRP A 106 15.90 -11.03 14.36
C TRP A 106 14.99 -11.98 13.59
N HIS A 107 14.04 -12.59 14.30
CA HIS A 107 13.12 -13.59 13.75
C HIS A 107 13.77 -14.78 13.04
N SER A 108 15.01 -15.15 13.39
CA SER A 108 15.82 -16.18 12.71
C SER A 108 15.15 -17.56 12.60
N ARG A 109 14.22 -17.90 13.50
CA ARG A 109 13.47 -19.17 13.48
C ARG A 109 12.24 -19.16 12.56
N LYS A 110 11.90 -18.02 11.94
CA LYS A 110 10.72 -17.87 11.09
C LYS A 110 11.12 -17.98 9.62
N ASN A 111 10.30 -18.66 8.82
CA ASN A 111 10.50 -18.77 7.36
C ASN A 111 9.88 -17.60 6.58
N TYR A 112 9.18 -16.67 7.24
CA TYR A 112 8.50 -15.51 6.63
C TYR A 112 9.10 -14.16 7.06
N ILE A 113 10.40 -14.10 7.39
CA ILE A 113 11.10 -12.89 7.86
C ILE A 113 10.93 -11.68 6.93
N ARG A 114 10.92 -11.90 5.61
CA ARG A 114 10.75 -10.82 4.63
C ARG A 114 9.40 -10.13 4.78
N ARG A 115 8.33 -10.89 5.01
CA ARG A 115 6.99 -10.33 5.22
C ARG A 115 6.96 -9.46 6.48
N LEU A 116 7.55 -9.94 7.57
CA LEU A 116 7.64 -9.18 8.81
C LEU A 116 8.43 -7.89 8.61
N PHE A 117 9.57 -7.97 7.92
CA PHE A 117 10.41 -6.81 7.67
C PHE A 117 9.66 -5.75 6.86
N LEU A 118 8.97 -6.15 5.79
CA LEU A 118 8.19 -5.25 4.97
C LEU A 118 6.98 -4.66 5.73
N GLU A 119 6.36 -5.43 6.62
CA GLU A 119 5.27 -4.95 7.47
C GLU A 119 5.76 -3.87 8.45
N ASP A 120 6.88 -4.12 9.13
CA ASP A 120 7.48 -3.17 10.08
C ASP A 120 8.04 -1.94 9.38
N LEU A 121 8.66 -2.11 8.20
CA LEU A 121 9.08 -1.01 7.35
C LEU A 121 7.89 -0.14 6.94
N GLY A 122 6.81 -0.76 6.46
CA GLY A 122 5.60 -0.06 6.05
C GLY A 122 4.95 0.72 7.20
N LYS A 123 4.87 0.13 8.39
CA LYS A 123 4.43 0.82 9.61
C LYS A 123 5.36 1.98 9.93
N SER A 124 6.67 1.76 10.00
CA SER A 124 7.65 2.79 10.34
C SER A 124 7.59 4.01 9.41
N LEU A 125 7.42 3.79 8.10
CA LEU A 125 7.28 4.87 7.13
C LEU A 125 5.95 5.63 7.23
N THR A 126 4.87 4.96 7.65
CA THR A 126 3.52 5.57 7.68
C THR A 126 3.13 6.12 9.05
N ASN A 127 3.73 5.64 10.13
CA ASN A 127 3.40 6.02 11.51
C ASN A 127 3.46 7.54 11.76
N PRO A 128 4.51 8.28 11.35
CA PRO A 128 4.55 9.73 11.54
C PRO A 128 3.41 10.47 10.84
N HIS A 129 2.98 9.97 9.67
CA HIS A 129 1.85 10.53 8.94
C HIS A 129 0.51 10.19 9.62
N ASN A 130 0.36 8.97 10.11
CA ASN A 130 -0.83 8.51 10.83
C ASN A 130 -1.00 9.25 12.16
N GLU A 131 0.09 9.47 12.89
CA GLU A 131 0.12 10.26 14.12
C GLU A 131 -0.30 11.71 13.85
N ARG A 132 0.30 12.37 12.85
CA ARG A 132 -0.14 13.72 12.46
C ARG A 132 -1.62 13.75 12.08
N ARG A 133 -2.10 12.70 11.40
CA ARG A 133 -3.49 12.58 10.99
C ARG A 133 -4.42 12.35 12.17
N SER A 134 -4.02 11.58 13.18
CA SER A 134 -4.81 11.33 14.40
C SER A 134 -5.06 12.61 15.20
N GLN A 135 -4.18 13.59 15.06
CA GLN A 135 -4.31 14.91 15.69
C GLN A 135 -5.29 15.86 14.98
N GLN A 136 -5.88 15.47 13.84
CA GLN A 136 -6.83 16.29 13.11
C GLN A 136 -8.23 16.26 13.75
N VAL A 137 -8.82 17.44 13.97
CA VAL A 137 -10.14 17.58 14.62
C VAL A 137 -11.29 17.05 13.75
N ARG A 138 -11.13 17.07 12.42
CA ARG A 138 -12.16 16.71 11.44
C ARG A 138 -11.72 15.50 10.62
N LEU A 139 -11.96 14.31 11.18
CA LEU A 139 -11.79 13.03 10.49
C LEU A 139 -13.15 12.39 10.24
N THR A 140 -13.26 11.65 9.13
CA THR A 140 -14.44 10.80 8.89
C THR A 140 -14.41 9.58 9.81
N SER A 141 -15.56 9.04 10.17
CA SER A 141 -15.64 7.88 11.09
C SER A 141 -14.85 6.67 10.61
N LYS A 142 -14.80 6.43 9.29
CA LYS A 142 -13.99 5.34 8.71
C LYS A 142 -12.49 5.51 8.99
N ILE A 143 -11.98 6.74 8.85
CA ILE A 143 -10.56 7.03 9.11
C ILE A 143 -10.26 6.95 10.61
N GLN A 144 -11.19 7.40 11.47
CA GLN A 144 -11.07 7.29 12.92
C GLN A 144 -10.93 5.84 13.36
N LEU A 145 -11.82 4.96 12.87
CA LEU A 145 -11.77 3.53 13.17
C LEU A 145 -10.47 2.90 12.67
N ALA A 146 -10.01 3.25 11.46
CA ALA A 146 -8.75 2.73 10.93
C ALA A 146 -7.54 3.13 11.80
N LEU A 147 -7.42 4.41 12.17
CA LEU A 147 -6.33 4.90 13.03
C LEU A 147 -6.38 4.23 14.42
N GLN A 148 -7.56 4.10 15.02
CA GLN A 148 -7.72 3.41 16.30
C GLN A 148 -7.36 1.92 16.21
N SER A 149 -7.72 1.25 15.11
CA SER A 149 -7.37 -0.16 14.90
C SER A 149 -5.87 -0.38 14.75
N LEU A 150 -5.14 0.66 14.34
CA LEU A 150 -3.69 0.70 14.28
C LEU A 150 -3.04 1.16 15.60
N GLY A 151 -3.83 1.42 16.65
CA GLY A 151 -3.35 1.82 17.97
C GLY A 151 -3.10 3.32 18.15
N PHE A 152 -3.49 4.18 17.20
CA PHE A 152 -3.31 5.63 17.34
C PHE A 152 -4.41 6.27 18.19
N GLU A 153 -4.00 7.09 19.14
CA GLU A 153 -4.91 7.93 19.91
C GLU A 153 -5.40 9.12 19.07
N LEU A 154 -6.72 9.28 19.02
CA LEU A 154 -7.36 10.39 18.31
C LEU A 154 -7.43 11.61 19.22
N LYS A 155 -7.14 12.79 18.67
CA LYS A 155 -7.34 14.03 19.40
C LYS A 155 -8.81 14.16 19.80
N PRO A 156 -9.11 14.32 21.10
CA PRO A 156 -10.47 14.52 21.54
C PRO A 156 -11.02 15.77 20.85
N LYS A 157 -12.24 15.67 20.34
CA LYS A 157 -12.96 16.87 19.94
C LYS A 157 -13.17 17.67 21.22
N ILE A 158 -12.33 18.68 21.45
CA ILE A 158 -12.61 19.71 22.44
C ILE A 158 -13.88 20.38 21.93
N THR A 159 -15.00 19.88 22.42
CA THR A 159 -16.25 20.61 22.41
C THR A 159 -16.00 21.67 23.44
N VAL A 160 -15.43 22.81 23.03
CA VAL A 160 -15.56 24.01 23.84
C VAL A 160 -17.06 24.14 23.97
N ASN A 161 -17.57 23.86 25.17
CA ASN A 161 -18.90 24.28 25.59
C ASN A 161 -18.85 25.81 25.63
N GLN A 162 -18.69 26.45 24.46
CA GLN A 162 -19.47 27.64 24.23
C GLN A 162 -20.89 27.11 24.35
N VAL A 163 -21.52 27.44 25.48
CA VAL A 163 -22.96 27.46 25.63
C VAL A 163 -23.46 28.44 24.57
N ARG A 164 -23.41 28.05 23.30
CA ARG A 164 -24.41 28.45 22.35
C ARG A 164 -25.63 27.77 22.93
N ILE A 165 -26.51 28.56 23.53
CA ILE A 165 -27.89 28.20 23.76
C ILE A 165 -28.39 27.75 22.38
N ASN A 166 -28.22 26.47 22.08
CA ASN A 166 -28.73 25.83 20.89
C ASN A 166 -30.20 25.64 21.20
N ASP A 167 -30.95 26.73 21.06
CA ASP A 167 -32.40 26.68 21.10
C ASP A 167 -32.84 25.62 20.08
N PRO A 168 -33.37 24.46 20.52
CA PRO A 168 -33.79 23.37 19.64
C PRO A 168 -34.84 23.83 18.61
N SER A 169 -35.51 24.95 18.88
CA SER A 169 -36.54 25.55 18.03
C SER A 169 -36.04 25.99 16.64
N LYS A 170 -34.73 26.20 16.45
CA LYS A 170 -34.20 26.79 15.21
C LYS A 170 -33.65 25.79 14.19
N ARG A 171 -33.51 24.50 14.49
CA ARG A 171 -32.91 23.53 13.54
C ARG A 171 -33.95 22.92 12.59
N ARG A 172 -33.84 23.22 11.29
CA ARG A 172 -34.64 22.60 10.21
C ARG A 172 -34.19 21.16 9.95
N ARG A 173 -35.09 20.18 10.11
CA ARG A 173 -34.85 18.75 9.77
C ARG A 173 -35.68 18.35 8.54
N ARG A 174 -35.32 17.25 7.87
CA ARG A 174 -36.05 16.77 6.69
C ARG A 174 -37.48 16.37 7.09
N CYS A 175 -38.46 16.72 6.25
CA CYS A 175 -39.81 16.22 6.41
C CYS A 175 -39.83 14.69 6.24
N TYR A 176 -40.41 13.96 7.20
CA TYR A 176 -40.42 12.49 7.16
C TYR A 176 -41.25 11.93 5.99
N MET A 177 -42.18 12.72 5.44
CA MET A 177 -43.02 12.37 4.29
C MET A 177 -42.44 12.80 2.94
N CYS A 178 -41.30 13.51 2.90
CA CYS A 178 -40.65 13.87 1.64
C CYS A 178 -39.71 12.76 1.17
N PRO A 179 -39.60 12.53 -0.17
CA PRO A 179 -38.56 11.68 -0.72
C PRO A 179 -37.16 12.26 -0.40
N THR A 180 -36.13 11.42 -0.47
CA THR A 180 -34.74 11.81 -0.19
C THR A 180 -34.27 12.95 -1.10
N HIS A 181 -34.73 12.97 -2.37
CA HIS A 181 -34.55 14.06 -3.34
C HIS A 181 -35.79 14.18 -4.25
N PRO A 182 -36.35 15.40 -4.49
CA PRO A 182 -36.05 16.68 -3.84
C PRO A 182 -36.79 16.81 -2.48
N GLY A 183 -36.12 16.49 -1.38
CA GLY A 183 -36.72 16.50 -0.04
C GLY A 183 -36.69 17.87 0.64
N ARG A 184 -37.83 18.32 1.19
CA ARG A 184 -37.95 19.59 1.91
C ARG A 184 -37.51 19.47 3.38
N LYS A 185 -36.91 20.53 3.92
CA LYS A 185 -36.56 20.67 5.35
C LYS A 185 -37.51 21.65 6.04
N SER A 186 -37.95 21.33 7.24
CA SER A 186 -38.91 22.11 8.04
C SER A 186 -38.47 22.19 9.50
N GLN A 187 -38.87 23.27 10.18
CA GLN A 187 -38.82 23.40 11.65
C GLN A 187 -40.11 22.88 12.31
N GLN A 188 -41.20 22.73 11.55
CA GLN A 188 -42.48 22.26 12.08
C GLN A 188 -42.38 20.79 12.47
N VAL A 189 -43.00 20.46 13.61
CA VAL A 189 -43.07 19.13 14.20
C VAL A 189 -44.54 18.80 14.41
N CYS A 190 -44.96 17.60 14.05
CA CYS A 190 -46.33 17.15 14.31
C CYS A 190 -46.55 17.00 15.83
N ASP A 191 -47.62 17.57 16.35
CA ASP A 191 -47.90 17.52 17.80
C ASP A 191 -48.17 16.10 18.31
N ILE A 192 -48.65 15.21 17.45
CA ILE A 192 -48.97 13.82 17.78
C ILE A 192 -47.71 12.95 17.67
N CYS A 193 -47.12 12.84 16.47
CA CYS A 193 -46.05 11.88 16.21
C CYS A 193 -44.62 12.43 16.41
N LYS A 194 -44.49 13.73 16.72
CA LYS A 194 -43.22 14.44 16.95
C LYS A 194 -42.20 14.37 15.79
N ASN A 195 -42.63 13.94 14.61
CA ASN A 195 -41.82 13.98 13.39
C ASN A 195 -41.84 15.36 12.72
N ASN A 196 -40.77 15.71 12.00
CA ASN A 196 -40.73 16.95 11.21
C ASN A 196 -41.59 16.84 9.95
N VAL A 197 -42.38 17.87 9.68
CA VAL A 197 -43.33 17.90 8.56
C VAL A 197 -43.18 19.23 7.83
N CYS A 198 -43.13 19.23 6.49
CA CYS A 198 -43.11 20.48 5.72
C CYS A 198 -44.52 21.01 5.49
N ARG A 199 -44.63 22.29 5.11
CA ARG A 199 -45.92 22.97 4.88
C ARG A 199 -46.89 22.23 3.96
N SER A 200 -46.38 21.51 2.94
CA SER A 200 -47.23 20.73 2.02
C SER A 200 -47.79 19.44 2.63
N HIS A 201 -47.24 18.98 3.75
CA HIS A 201 -47.60 17.74 4.41
C HIS A 201 -48.20 17.98 5.81
N SER A 202 -48.43 19.25 6.20
CA SER A 202 -49.07 19.65 7.45
C SER A 202 -50.49 20.14 7.20
N SER A 203 -51.45 19.71 8.01
CA SER A 203 -52.86 20.12 7.93
C SER A 203 -53.15 21.49 8.56
N SER A 204 -52.30 21.97 9.48
CA SER A 204 -52.44 23.27 10.15
C SER A 204 -51.34 24.25 9.73
N PHE A 205 -51.75 25.39 9.16
CA PHE A 205 -50.87 26.48 8.73
C PHE A 205 -51.04 27.67 9.68
N THR A 206 -50.03 27.97 10.48
CA THR A 206 -49.99 29.23 11.24
C THR A 206 -49.40 30.32 10.34
N SER A 207 -50.23 31.14 9.70
CA SER A 207 -49.78 32.40 9.11
C SER A 207 -49.64 33.44 10.21
N VAL A 208 -48.41 33.83 10.54
CA VAL A 208 -48.18 35.00 11.40
C VAL A 208 -48.02 36.20 10.48
N ILE A 209 -48.98 37.12 10.54
CA ILE A 209 -48.95 38.42 9.85
C ILE A 209 -48.60 39.46 10.91
N CYS A 210 -47.66 40.36 10.63
CA CYS A 210 -47.32 41.42 11.58
C CYS A 210 -48.41 42.51 11.58
N GLN A 211 -48.54 43.23 12.68
CA GLN A 211 -49.56 44.29 12.86
C GLN A 211 -49.51 45.38 11.77
N LEU A 212 -48.37 45.58 11.10
CA LEU A 212 -48.24 46.52 9.98
C LEU A 212 -48.83 45.97 8.68
N CYS A 213 -48.61 44.69 8.39
CA CYS A 213 -49.17 44.03 7.21
C CYS A 213 -50.70 43.82 7.36
N GLU A 214 -51.19 43.63 8.58
CA GLU A 214 -52.63 43.59 8.87
C GLU A 214 -53.31 44.94 8.57
N LYS A 215 -52.68 46.05 8.97
CA LYS A 215 -53.17 47.41 8.69
C LYS A 215 -53.21 47.72 7.20
N ASN A 216 -52.19 47.33 6.43
CA ASN A 216 -52.13 47.60 4.98
C ASN A 216 -53.16 46.79 4.16
N ASN A 217 -53.64 45.65 4.67
CA ASN A 217 -54.71 44.88 4.03
C ASN A 217 -56.12 45.38 4.39
N SER A 218 -56.25 46.30 5.34
CA SER A 218 -57.54 46.84 5.80
C SER A 218 -57.95 48.14 5.10
N THR A 219 -57.08 48.67 4.23
CA THR A 219 -57.28 49.94 3.50
C THR A 219 -57.40 49.75 1.98
N ALA A 220 -57.84 48.57 1.54
CA ALA A 220 -58.20 48.28 0.15
C ALA A 220 -59.71 47.99 0.05
#